data_AF-A0A0B6ZIJ1-F1
#
_entry.id   AF-A0A0B6ZIJ1-F1
#
_cell.length_a   1.000
_cell.length_b   1.000
_cell.length_c   1.000
_cell.angle_alpha   90.00
_cell.angle_beta   90.00
_cell.angle_gamma   90.00
#
_symmetry.space_group_name_H-M   'P 1'
#
loop_
_entity.id
_entity.type
_entity.pdbx_description
1 polymer ?
#
loop_
_entity_poly.entity_id
_entity_poly.type
_entity_poly.pdbx_seq_one_letter_code
_entity_poly.pdbx_strand_id
1 'polypeptide(L)'
;YTKLPTNPATDGASASAAGGTTKDPMWTSMLLLRKMARLSLVQGWKLLYNSSDHGLSLNRFNNHVSAYHAPSVTFMAFEGRNLYCLAIDRGWLEGAHKFGGPDCMLIQLLPVYRVVQAGEKIVRWNENAREFPKGISVGCDGKSEVLRLSPDFDKILHYNAPCEIHKIEVLGCGADTALQAQKNQKDWEIKAVQRERSRKLKPDAYGEDWRNCPDKQILQWGGVDVGNHSYNR
;
A
#
# COMPACT_ATOMS: atom_id res chain seq x y z
N TYR A 1 -34.74 -3.76 -80.89
CA TYR A 1 -34.13 -2.98 -82.00
C TYR A 1 -33.74 -1.62 -81.45
N THR A 2 -32.48 -1.48 -81.01
CA THR A 2 -31.42 -0.60 -81.60
C THR A 2 -31.59 0.87 -81.19
N LYS A 3 -30.63 1.61 -80.64
CA LYS A 3 -29.20 1.47 -80.32
C LYS A 3 -28.86 2.67 -79.40
N LEU A 4 -28.00 2.47 -78.40
CA LEU A 4 -27.18 3.55 -77.81
C LEU A 4 -26.15 4.02 -78.87
N PRO A 5 -25.61 5.25 -78.79
CA PRO A 5 -24.33 5.41 -78.08
C PRO A 5 -24.03 6.80 -77.43
N THR A 6 -23.03 6.75 -76.54
CA THR A 6 -21.95 7.73 -76.23
C THR A 6 -22.21 8.93 -75.30
N ASN A 7 -21.57 8.85 -74.13
CA ASN A 7 -21.12 9.97 -73.28
C ASN A 7 -20.12 10.88 -74.02
N PRO A 8 -19.92 12.12 -73.53
CA PRO A 8 -18.68 12.35 -72.79
C PRO A 8 -18.87 13.06 -71.45
N ALA A 9 -17.82 12.92 -70.64
CA ALA A 9 -17.63 13.39 -69.27
C ALA A 9 -18.05 14.84 -69.00
N THR A 10 -18.69 15.04 -67.85
CA THR A 10 -18.56 16.28 -67.08
C THR A 10 -18.17 15.93 -65.66
N ASP A 11 -16.91 16.25 -65.35
CA ASP A 11 -16.33 16.23 -64.03
C ASP A 11 -17.16 17.06 -63.05
N GLY A 12 -17.44 16.44 -61.91
CA GLY A 12 -18.10 17.06 -60.78
C GLY A 12 -17.89 16.21 -59.53
N ALA A 13 -16.69 15.65 -59.37
CA ALA A 13 -16.30 14.98 -58.15
C ALA A 13 -16.23 16.03 -57.02
N SER A 14 -17.28 16.08 -56.21
CA SER A 14 -17.26 16.70 -54.91
C SER A 14 -16.14 16.06 -54.09
N ALA A 15 -15.01 16.72 -54.00
CA ALA A 15 -13.97 16.39 -53.05
C ALA A 15 -14.59 16.51 -51.64
N SER A 16 -14.95 15.37 -51.06
CA SER A 16 -15.25 15.27 -49.64
C SER A 16 -13.97 15.66 -48.90
N ALA A 17 -13.92 16.91 -48.45
CA ALA A 17 -12.85 17.46 -47.66
C ALA A 17 -12.53 16.47 -46.54
N ALA A 18 -11.30 15.94 -46.56
CA ALA A 18 -10.72 15.24 -45.45
C ALA A 18 -10.82 16.17 -44.24
N GLY A 19 -11.78 15.87 -43.35
CA GLY A 19 -11.93 16.52 -42.06
C GLY A 19 -10.75 16.16 -41.19
N GLY A 20 -9.60 16.78 -41.47
CA GLY A 20 -8.47 16.83 -40.57
C GLY A 20 -8.97 17.53 -39.32
N THR A 21 -9.28 16.74 -38.29
CA THR A 21 -9.48 17.24 -36.94
C THR A 21 -8.15 17.79 -36.47
N THR A 22 -7.87 19.05 -36.81
CA THR A 22 -6.79 19.82 -36.24
C THR A 22 -7.09 19.94 -34.76
N LYS A 23 -6.55 19.01 -33.96
CA LYS A 23 -6.60 19.10 -32.50
C LYS A 23 -5.95 20.43 -32.14
N ASP A 24 -6.75 21.39 -31.67
CA ASP A 24 -6.31 22.76 -31.51
C ASP A 24 -4.96 22.79 -30.76
N PRO A 25 -3.90 23.39 -31.34
CA PRO A 25 -2.57 23.39 -30.74
C PRO A 25 -2.56 24.06 -29.36
N MET A 26 -3.53 24.94 -29.11
CA MET A 26 -3.75 25.59 -27.82
C MET A 26 -4.30 24.62 -26.76
N TRP A 27 -5.18 23.70 -27.15
CA TRP A 27 -5.72 22.65 -26.27
C TRP A 27 -4.62 21.65 -25.87
N THR A 28 -3.79 21.22 -26.83
CA THR A 28 -2.63 20.35 -26.53
C THR A 28 -1.58 21.06 -25.67
N SER A 29 -1.31 22.33 -25.90
CA SER A 29 -0.41 23.15 -25.07
C SER A 29 -0.94 23.31 -23.64
N MET A 30 -2.24 23.56 -23.48
CA MET A 30 -2.87 23.66 -22.16
C MET A 30 -2.91 22.32 -21.42
N LEU A 31 -3.14 21.21 -22.13
CA LEU A 31 -3.03 19.87 -21.56
C LEU A 31 -1.59 19.57 -21.10
N LEU A 32 -0.60 19.97 -21.89
CA LEU A 32 0.82 19.80 -21.58
C LEU A 32 1.21 20.61 -20.34
N LEU A 33 0.83 21.88 -20.28
CA LEU A 33 1.07 22.76 -19.12
C LEU A 33 0.42 22.20 -17.85
N ARG A 34 -0.83 21.72 -17.95
CA ARG A 34 -1.53 21.12 -16.81
C ARG A 34 -0.89 19.82 -16.34
N LYS A 35 -0.39 19.00 -17.28
CA LYS A 35 0.41 17.81 -16.96
C LYS A 35 1.74 18.20 -16.30
N MET A 36 2.45 19.18 -16.84
CA MET A 36 3.74 19.66 -16.30
C MET A 36 3.62 20.28 -14.91
N ALA A 37 2.59 21.08 -14.65
CA ALA A 37 2.31 21.62 -13.32
C ALA A 37 2.03 20.52 -12.27
N ARG A 38 1.55 19.35 -12.70
CA ARG A 38 1.36 18.18 -11.84
C ARG A 38 2.62 17.32 -11.71
N LEU A 39 3.60 17.44 -12.61
CA LEU A 39 4.84 16.66 -12.54
C LEU A 39 5.65 16.98 -11.28
N SER A 40 5.69 18.24 -10.84
CA SER A 40 6.37 18.62 -9.60
C SER A 40 5.74 17.98 -8.36
N LEU A 41 4.40 17.81 -8.33
CA LEU A 41 3.72 17.05 -7.28
C LEU A 41 4.06 15.56 -7.32
N VAL A 42 4.23 14.97 -8.51
CA VAL A 42 4.56 13.55 -8.67
C VAL A 42 6.04 13.27 -8.32
N GLN A 43 6.95 14.23 -8.56
CA GLN A 43 8.36 14.09 -8.16
C GLN A 43 8.58 14.06 -6.64
N GLY A 44 7.57 14.48 -5.86
CA GLY A 44 7.58 14.38 -4.40
C GLY A 44 7.28 12.98 -3.87
N TRP A 45 6.82 12.04 -4.69
CA TRP A 45 6.36 10.74 -4.20
C TRP A 45 7.54 9.89 -3.71
N LYS A 46 7.37 9.30 -2.52
CA LYS A 46 8.41 8.51 -1.86
C LYS A 46 7.95 7.07 -1.71
N LEU A 47 8.80 6.12 -2.08
CA LEU A 47 8.52 4.71 -1.86
C LEU A 47 8.56 4.38 -0.37
N LEU A 48 7.42 3.95 0.18
CA LEU A 48 7.30 3.51 1.56
C LEU A 48 7.49 2.00 1.67
N TYR A 49 6.85 1.24 0.79
CA TYR A 49 6.89 -0.22 0.80
C TYR A 49 6.93 -0.78 -0.62
N ASN A 50 7.78 -1.76 -0.87
CA ASN A 50 7.80 -2.57 -2.08
C ASN A 50 7.88 -4.05 -1.68
N SER A 51 6.88 -4.83 -2.06
CA SER A 51 6.85 -6.29 -1.81
C SER A 51 8.03 -7.04 -2.42
N SER A 52 8.62 -6.56 -3.52
CA SER A 52 9.77 -7.22 -4.17
C SER A 52 11.04 -7.11 -3.33
N ASP A 53 11.24 -5.98 -2.66
CA ASP A 53 12.45 -5.72 -1.85
C ASP A 53 12.23 -6.11 -0.39
N HIS A 54 11.04 -5.81 0.15
CA HIS A 54 10.71 -6.04 1.55
C HIS A 54 10.04 -7.39 1.80
N GLY A 55 9.61 -8.12 0.77
CA GLY A 55 8.87 -9.38 0.90
C GLY A 55 7.40 -9.20 1.29
N LEU A 56 6.60 -10.24 1.04
CA LEU A 56 5.17 -10.30 1.32
C LEU A 56 4.94 -10.72 2.78
N SER A 57 4.58 -9.76 3.63
CA SER A 57 4.22 -9.98 5.03
C SER A 57 3.48 -8.77 5.57
N LEU A 58 2.34 -9.00 6.22
CA LEU A 58 1.54 -7.92 6.82
C LEU A 58 2.33 -7.15 7.88
N ASN A 59 3.15 -7.82 8.69
CA ASN A 59 4.01 -7.16 9.68
C ASN A 59 5.04 -6.24 8.99
N ARG A 60 5.65 -6.69 7.88
CA ARG A 60 6.59 -5.86 7.12
C ARG A 60 5.87 -4.67 6.47
N PHE A 61 4.68 -4.88 5.92
CA PHE A 61 3.84 -3.80 5.42
C PHE A 61 3.53 -2.77 6.52
N ASN A 62 3.07 -3.23 7.69
CA ASN A 62 2.76 -2.40 8.85
C ASN A 62 3.96 -1.52 9.24
N ASN A 63 5.12 -2.14 9.46
CA ASN A 63 6.34 -1.44 9.84
C ASN A 63 6.78 -0.35 8.84
N HIS A 64 6.41 -0.46 7.57
CA HIS A 64 6.76 0.54 6.55
C HIS A 64 5.71 1.63 6.39
N VAL A 65 4.44 1.35 6.69
CA VAL A 65 3.32 2.19 6.26
C VAL A 65 2.58 2.87 7.43
N SER A 66 2.46 2.24 8.60
CA SER A 66 1.60 2.73 9.70
C SER A 66 2.02 4.09 10.27
N ALA A 67 3.32 4.33 10.42
CA ALA A 67 3.85 5.59 10.93
C ALA A 67 3.81 6.75 9.91
N TYR A 68 3.33 6.52 8.67
CA TYR A 68 3.19 7.56 7.66
C TYR A 68 1.77 8.15 7.67
N HIS A 69 1.64 9.33 8.30
CA HIS A 69 0.35 10.02 8.48
C HIS A 69 0.07 11.07 7.40
N ALA A 70 0.11 10.68 6.13
CA ALA A 70 -0.21 11.55 5.00
C ALA A 70 -0.83 10.75 3.84
N PRO A 71 -1.34 11.39 2.77
CA PRO A 71 -1.93 10.70 1.64
C PRO A 71 -0.95 9.71 1.00
N SER A 72 -1.45 8.55 0.58
CA SER A 72 -0.65 7.50 -0.03
C SER A 72 -1.37 6.85 -1.20
N VAL A 73 -0.58 6.30 -2.13
CA VAL A 73 -1.06 5.55 -3.28
C VAL A 73 -0.48 4.15 -3.21
N THR A 74 -1.33 3.14 -3.31
CA THR A 74 -0.94 1.73 -3.26
C THR A 74 -1.28 1.05 -4.56
N PHE A 75 -0.27 0.49 -5.22
CA PHE A 75 -0.41 -0.32 -6.40
C PHE A 75 -0.45 -1.80 -6.02
N MET A 76 -1.40 -2.53 -6.57
CA MET A 76 -1.57 -3.96 -6.38
C MET A 76 -1.65 -4.62 -7.75
N ALA A 77 -0.59 -5.35 -8.10
CA ALA A 77 -0.52 -6.18 -9.29
C ALA A 77 -0.69 -7.65 -8.89
N PHE A 78 -1.63 -8.33 -9.54
CA PHE A 78 -1.96 -9.73 -9.24
C PHE A 78 -2.41 -10.46 -10.51
N GLU A 79 -2.75 -11.74 -10.34
CA GLU A 79 -3.15 -12.66 -11.39
C GLU A 79 -4.12 -12.04 -12.42
N GLY A 80 -3.98 -12.45 -13.69
CA GLY A 80 -4.81 -11.95 -14.79
C GLY A 80 -4.40 -10.57 -15.32
N ARG A 81 -3.16 -10.13 -15.08
CA ARG A 81 -2.63 -8.79 -15.44
C ARG A 81 -3.47 -7.65 -14.85
N ASN A 82 -4.11 -7.93 -13.72
CA ASN A 82 -4.87 -6.92 -13.00
C ASN A 82 -3.91 -5.98 -12.28
N LEU A 83 -4.10 -4.69 -12.48
CA LEU A 83 -3.38 -3.64 -11.77
C LEU A 83 -4.40 -2.69 -11.18
N TYR A 84 -4.42 -2.63 -9.86
CA TYR A 84 -5.26 -1.72 -9.09
C TYR A 84 -4.41 -0.66 -8.41
N CYS A 85 -4.97 0.54 -8.30
CA CYS A 85 -4.41 1.68 -7.61
C CYS A 85 -5.41 2.13 -6.55
N LEU A 86 -5.01 2.03 -5.28
CA LEU A 86 -5.76 2.53 -4.14
C LEU A 86 -5.14 3.84 -3.70
N ALA A 87 -5.85 4.95 -3.90
CA ALA A 87 -5.46 6.25 -3.40
C ALA A 87 -6.20 6.52 -2.08
N ILE A 88 -5.42 6.79 -1.03
CA ILE A 88 -5.91 7.09 0.31
C ILE A 88 -5.49 8.52 0.65
N ASP A 89 -6.46 9.31 1.10
CA ASP A 89 -6.28 10.73 1.43
C ASP A 89 -5.70 10.99 2.83
N ARG A 90 -5.52 9.93 3.61
CA ARG A 90 -5.02 9.96 4.99
C ARG A 90 -4.02 8.83 5.23
N GLY A 91 -3.35 8.87 6.38
CA GLY A 91 -2.48 7.78 6.81
C GLY A 91 -3.23 6.46 6.99
N TRP A 92 -2.49 5.36 6.92
CA TRP A 92 -3.04 4.04 7.18
C TRP A 92 -3.38 3.87 8.66
N LEU A 93 -4.57 3.32 8.93
CA LEU A 93 -5.08 3.14 10.29
C LEU A 93 -5.52 1.69 10.48
N GLU A 94 -5.00 1.05 11.52
CA GLU A 94 -5.52 -0.24 11.97
C GLU A 94 -6.78 -0.02 12.82
N GLY A 95 -7.81 -0.84 12.61
CA GLY A 95 -9.01 -0.81 13.43
C GLY A 95 -10.15 -1.66 12.88
N ALA A 96 -11.20 -1.77 13.69
CA ALA A 96 -12.43 -2.49 13.32
C ALA A 96 -13.21 -1.80 12.19
N HIS A 97 -13.18 -0.47 12.16
CA HIS A 97 -13.98 0.34 11.24
C HIS A 97 -13.22 0.69 9.96
N LYS A 98 -13.96 0.88 8.88
CA LYS A 98 -13.39 1.42 7.64
C LYS A 98 -12.96 2.86 7.83
N PHE A 99 -11.87 3.22 7.19
CA PHE A 99 -11.29 4.55 7.12
C PHE A 99 -11.11 5.00 5.66
N GLY A 100 -10.64 6.24 5.51
CA GLY A 100 -10.55 6.94 4.24
C GLY A 100 -11.59 8.06 4.17
N GLY A 101 -11.17 9.24 3.72
CA GLY A 101 -12.05 10.39 3.54
C GLY A 101 -12.61 10.49 2.12
N PRO A 102 -13.16 11.64 1.76
CA PRO A 102 -13.96 11.79 0.54
C PRO A 102 -13.14 11.63 -0.74
N ASP A 103 -11.84 11.89 -0.68
CA ASP A 103 -10.93 11.80 -1.82
C ASP A 103 -10.31 10.40 -1.98
N CYS A 104 -10.71 9.43 -1.16
CA CYS A 104 -10.30 8.04 -1.34
C CYS A 104 -10.93 7.42 -2.58
N MET A 105 -10.13 6.65 -3.33
CA MET A 105 -10.59 5.97 -4.53
C MET A 105 -9.83 4.69 -4.81
N LEU A 106 -10.55 3.71 -5.34
CA LEU A 106 -10.02 2.49 -5.91
C LEU A 106 -10.16 2.56 -7.44
N ILE A 107 -9.04 2.56 -8.12
CA ILE A 107 -8.95 2.68 -9.58
C ILE A 107 -8.38 1.36 -10.11
N GLN A 108 -9.06 0.78 -11.09
CA GLN A 108 -8.48 -0.27 -11.91
C GLN A 108 -7.70 0.41 -13.06
N LEU A 109 -6.42 0.10 -13.17
CA LEU A 109 -5.56 0.60 -14.25
C LEU A 109 -5.47 -0.39 -15.41
N LEU A 110 -5.40 -1.69 -15.09
CA LEU A 110 -5.37 -2.77 -16.08
C LEU A 110 -6.39 -3.87 -15.72
N PRO A 111 -6.95 -4.56 -16.73
CA PRO A 111 -6.78 -4.31 -18.16
C PRO A 111 -7.59 -3.11 -18.69
N VAL A 112 -8.59 -2.64 -17.94
CA VAL A 112 -9.44 -1.51 -18.32
C VAL A 112 -9.29 -0.41 -17.28
N TYR A 113 -8.99 0.80 -17.74
CA TYR A 113 -8.95 1.97 -16.88
C TYR A 113 -10.36 2.36 -16.44
N ARG A 114 -10.66 2.25 -15.14
CA ARG A 114 -11.92 2.72 -14.55
C ARG A 114 -11.77 3.00 -13.06
N VAL A 115 -12.53 3.98 -12.57
CA VAL A 115 -12.73 4.15 -11.12
C VAL A 115 -13.76 3.13 -10.69
N VAL A 116 -13.35 2.17 -9.84
CA VAL A 116 -14.21 1.08 -9.38
C VAL A 116 -15.07 1.55 -8.22
N GLN A 117 -14.46 2.25 -7.25
CA GLN A 117 -15.15 2.84 -6.10
C GLN A 117 -14.45 4.14 -5.69
N ALA A 118 -15.23 5.10 -5.19
CA ALA A 118 -14.73 6.38 -4.67
C ALA A 118 -15.65 6.89 -3.56
N GLY A 119 -15.09 7.63 -2.60
CA GLY A 119 -15.78 8.16 -1.44
C GLY A 119 -15.14 7.75 -0.11
N GLU A 120 -15.85 8.04 0.98
CA GLU A 120 -15.39 7.79 2.35
C GLU A 120 -15.48 6.32 2.76
N LYS A 121 -14.69 5.94 3.77
CA LYS A 121 -14.76 4.63 4.44
C LYS A 121 -14.63 3.48 3.43
N ILE A 122 -13.63 3.52 2.57
CA ILE A 122 -13.36 2.49 1.56
C ILE A 122 -12.46 1.38 2.10
N VAL A 123 -11.50 1.70 2.97
CA VAL A 123 -10.44 0.77 3.37
C VAL A 123 -10.69 0.32 4.79
N ARG A 124 -10.61 -0.98 5.06
CA ARG A 124 -10.49 -1.53 6.41
C ARG A 124 -9.15 -2.22 6.51
N TRP A 125 -8.48 -2.02 7.62
CA TRP A 125 -7.32 -2.82 7.97
C TRP A 125 -7.49 -3.30 9.40
N ASN A 126 -7.61 -4.62 9.57
CA ASN A 126 -7.78 -5.23 10.87
C ASN A 126 -6.77 -6.36 11.08
N GLU A 127 -5.98 -6.27 12.14
CA GLU A 127 -5.03 -7.32 12.54
C GLU A 127 -5.50 -8.01 13.84
N ASN A 128 -5.99 -7.21 14.80
CA ASN A 128 -6.24 -7.65 16.17
C ASN A 128 -7.70 -7.98 16.48
N ALA A 129 -8.68 -7.29 15.88
CA ALA A 129 -10.08 -7.45 16.26
C ALA A 129 -10.63 -8.80 15.79
N ARG A 130 -11.19 -9.59 16.71
CA ARG A 130 -11.72 -10.94 16.44
C ARG A 130 -13.08 -10.94 15.74
N GLU A 131 -13.84 -9.86 15.91
CA GLU A 131 -15.21 -9.71 15.39
C GLU A 131 -15.25 -9.42 13.89
N PHE A 132 -14.13 -8.97 13.32
CA PHE A 132 -14.04 -8.55 11.93
C PHE A 132 -13.03 -9.42 11.15
N PRO A 133 -13.20 -9.57 9.83
CA PRO A 133 -12.22 -10.27 9.00
C PRO A 133 -10.83 -9.65 9.17
N LYS A 134 -9.83 -10.51 9.34
CA LYS A 134 -8.42 -10.09 9.41
C LYS A 134 -7.88 -9.79 8.01
N GLY A 135 -6.91 -8.89 7.95
CA GLY A 135 -6.26 -8.44 6.72
C GLY A 135 -6.73 -7.05 6.31
N ILE A 136 -6.56 -6.76 5.02
CA ILE A 136 -6.90 -5.46 4.43
C ILE A 136 -8.03 -5.68 3.44
N SER A 137 -9.15 -4.99 3.61
CA SER A 137 -10.29 -5.07 2.69
C SER A 137 -10.61 -3.70 2.12
N VAL A 138 -10.95 -3.67 0.83
CA VAL A 138 -11.26 -2.47 0.06
C VAL A 138 -12.66 -2.61 -0.52
N GLY A 139 -13.56 -1.75 -0.07
CA GLY A 139 -14.97 -1.77 -0.44
C GLY A 139 -15.74 -0.67 0.29
N CYS A 140 -16.63 0.08 -0.36
CA CYS A 140 -17.59 0.96 0.32
C CYS A 140 -18.58 0.14 1.16
N ASP A 141 -19.14 0.75 2.22
CA ASP A 141 -20.24 0.14 2.96
C ASP A 141 -21.50 0.01 2.07
N GLY A 142 -22.21 -1.11 2.20
CA GLY A 142 -23.39 -1.44 1.40
C GLY A 142 -23.10 -1.89 -0.05
N LYS A 143 -21.82 -1.92 -0.48
CA LYS A 143 -21.40 -2.49 -1.77
C LYS A 143 -20.57 -3.75 -1.55
N SER A 144 -20.39 -4.53 -2.61
CA SER A 144 -19.47 -5.68 -2.58
C SER A 144 -18.03 -5.20 -2.35
N GLU A 145 -17.31 -5.97 -1.52
CA GLU A 145 -15.86 -5.81 -1.37
C GLU A 145 -15.18 -6.19 -2.69
N VAL A 146 -14.34 -5.29 -3.19
CA VAL A 146 -13.69 -5.45 -4.49
C VAL A 146 -12.39 -6.21 -4.32
N LEU A 147 -11.59 -5.82 -3.32
CA LEU A 147 -10.31 -6.43 -3.01
C LEU A 147 -10.24 -6.77 -1.53
N ARG A 148 -9.68 -7.93 -1.20
CA ARG A 148 -9.31 -8.28 0.16
C ARG A 148 -7.97 -8.98 0.16
N LEU A 149 -6.96 -8.40 0.82
CA LEU A 149 -5.73 -9.08 1.12
C LEU A 149 -5.94 -10.01 2.31
N SER A 150 -5.50 -11.26 2.12
CA SER A 150 -5.47 -12.27 3.17
C SER A 150 -4.63 -11.81 4.38
N PRO A 151 -4.89 -12.35 5.58
CA PRO A 151 -4.09 -12.06 6.78
C PRO A 151 -2.62 -12.48 6.63
N ASP A 152 -2.36 -13.55 5.88
CA ASP A 152 -1.01 -14.03 5.59
C ASP A 152 -0.27 -13.18 4.55
N PHE A 153 -0.99 -12.26 3.89
CA PHE A 153 -0.46 -11.31 2.90
C PHE A 153 0.13 -11.97 1.65
N ASP A 154 -0.31 -13.18 1.33
CA ASP A 154 0.14 -14.00 0.19
C ASP A 154 -0.84 -13.97 -0.99
N LYS A 155 -2.15 -13.88 -0.68
CA LYS A 155 -3.25 -13.90 -1.65
C LYS A 155 -4.11 -12.66 -1.56
N ILE A 156 -4.66 -12.28 -2.71
CA ILE A 156 -5.67 -11.22 -2.83
C ILE A 156 -6.98 -11.82 -3.36
N LEU A 157 -8.09 -11.59 -2.67
CA LEU A 157 -9.41 -11.93 -3.17
C LEU A 157 -9.94 -10.76 -3.99
N HIS A 158 -10.15 -10.98 -5.28
CA HIS A 158 -10.76 -10.05 -6.21
C HIS A 158 -12.21 -10.48 -6.48
N TYR A 159 -13.19 -9.70 -6.01
CA TYR A 159 -14.61 -10.09 -6.01
C TYR A 159 -14.85 -11.51 -5.45
N ASN A 160 -14.22 -11.81 -4.30
CA ASN A 160 -14.21 -13.13 -3.63
C ASN A 160 -13.52 -14.27 -4.40
N ALA A 161 -12.92 -14.02 -5.57
CA ALA A 161 -12.07 -14.99 -6.25
C ALA A 161 -10.61 -14.84 -5.76
N PRO A 162 -9.98 -15.89 -5.20
CA PRO A 162 -8.59 -15.82 -4.76
C PRO A 162 -7.65 -15.72 -5.97
N CYS A 163 -6.69 -14.80 -5.90
CA CYS A 163 -5.69 -14.54 -6.91
C CYS A 163 -4.30 -14.46 -6.28
N GLU A 164 -3.28 -14.87 -7.02
CA GLU A 164 -1.88 -14.73 -6.60
C GLU A 164 -1.39 -13.29 -6.72
N ILE A 165 -0.69 -12.81 -5.69
CA ILE A 165 -0.11 -11.47 -5.67
C ILE A 165 1.22 -11.51 -6.42
N HIS A 166 1.40 -10.62 -7.39
CA HIS A 166 2.69 -10.45 -8.06
C HIS A 166 3.52 -9.35 -7.42
N LYS A 167 2.88 -8.21 -7.12
CA LYS A 167 3.57 -7.04 -6.58
C LYS A 167 2.63 -6.08 -5.87
N ILE A 168 3.06 -5.59 -4.72
CA ILE A 168 2.46 -4.49 -3.98
C ILE A 168 3.49 -3.38 -3.78
N GLU A 169 3.13 -2.15 -4.12
CA GLU A 169 3.95 -0.96 -3.90
C GLU A 169 3.12 0.13 -3.23
N VAL A 170 3.67 0.76 -2.20
CA VAL A 170 3.05 1.90 -1.50
C VAL A 170 3.95 3.10 -1.66
N LEU A 171 3.40 4.16 -2.23
CA LEU A 171 4.02 5.46 -2.41
C LEU A 171 3.35 6.47 -1.47
N GLY A 172 4.15 7.19 -0.68
CA GLY A 172 3.71 8.34 0.09
C GLY A 172 3.66 9.57 -0.80
N CYS A 173 2.54 10.28 -0.79
CA CYS A 173 2.28 11.45 -1.63
C CYS A 173 2.23 12.78 -0.84
N GLY A 174 2.44 12.72 0.47
CA GLY A 174 2.55 13.88 1.34
C GLY A 174 3.89 14.62 1.23
N ALA A 175 3.99 15.76 1.90
CA ALA A 175 5.21 16.56 1.98
C ALA A 175 6.36 15.81 2.69
N ASP A 176 7.60 16.24 2.44
CA ASP A 176 8.79 15.65 3.06
C ASP A 176 8.76 15.69 4.61
N THR A 177 7.99 16.61 5.19
CA THR A 177 7.74 16.69 6.64
C THR A 177 7.09 15.43 7.19
N ALA A 178 6.16 14.81 6.45
CA ALA A 178 5.50 13.57 6.86
C ALA A 178 6.49 12.39 6.87
N LEU A 179 7.41 12.35 5.90
CA LEU A 179 8.47 11.34 5.86
C LEU A 179 9.48 11.55 7.01
N GLN A 180 9.85 12.80 7.30
CA GLN A 180 10.72 13.11 8.44
C GLN A 180 10.07 12.75 9.77
N ALA A 181 8.78 13.07 9.94
CA ALA A 181 8.01 12.67 11.12
C ALA A 181 8.01 11.14 11.30
N GLN A 182 7.80 10.40 10.21
CA GLN A 182 7.87 8.93 10.23
C GLN A 182 9.25 8.43 10.68
N LYS A 183 10.35 9.00 10.16
CA LYS A 183 11.73 8.63 10.57
C LYS A 183 11.97 8.92 12.04
N ASN A 184 11.59 10.12 12.50
CA ASN A 184 11.73 10.53 13.90
C ASN A 184 10.95 9.60 14.84
N GLN A 185 9.73 9.21 14.46
CA GLN A 185 8.91 8.27 15.21
C GLN A 185 9.58 6.90 15.33
N LYS A 186 10.09 6.34 14.22
CA LYS A 186 10.83 5.08 14.23
C LYS A 186 12.11 5.14 15.05
N ASP A 187 12.88 6.21 14.92
CA ASP A 187 14.10 6.41 15.71
C ASP A 187 13.78 6.50 17.20
N TRP A 188 12.68 7.16 17.55
CA TRP A 188 12.21 7.23 18.92
C TRP A 188 11.78 5.86 19.46
N GLU A 189 11.03 5.07 18.67
CA GLU A 189 10.63 3.70 19.03
C GLU A 189 11.84 2.79 19.23
N ILE A 190 12.83 2.85 18.34
CA ILE A 190 14.08 2.07 18.46
C ILE A 190 14.84 2.49 19.73
N LYS A 191 14.96 3.79 20.00
CA LYS A 191 15.62 4.30 21.21
C LYS A 191 14.86 3.89 22.48
N ALA A 192 13.53 3.89 22.44
CA ALA A 192 12.70 3.44 23.56
C ALA A 192 12.86 1.95 23.84
N VAL A 193 12.81 1.11 22.79
CA VAL A 193 13.06 -0.34 22.89
C VAL A 193 14.47 -0.61 23.41
N GLN A 194 15.47 0.12 22.92
CA GLN A 194 16.84 -0.04 23.39
C GLN A 194 16.99 0.36 24.87
N ARG A 195 16.34 1.45 25.29
CA ARG A 195 16.32 1.87 26.71
C ARG A 195 15.66 0.83 27.59
N GLU A 196 14.56 0.23 27.14
CA GLU A 196 13.88 -0.82 27.88
C GLU A 196 14.70 -2.13 27.93
N ARG A 197 15.35 -2.50 26.83
CA ARG A 197 16.31 -3.62 26.80
C ARG A 197 17.50 -3.39 27.73
N SER A 198 17.99 -2.16 27.85
CA SER A 198 19.06 -1.84 28.81
C SER A 198 18.58 -1.78 30.26
N ARG A 199 17.27 -1.60 30.51
CA ARG A 199 16.67 -1.64 31.85
C ARG A 199 16.48 -3.08 32.34
N LYS A 200 16.21 -4.02 31.44
CA LYS A 200 16.20 -5.44 31.78
C LYS A 200 17.61 -5.84 32.20
N LEU A 201 17.76 -6.38 33.41
CA LEU A 201 19.03 -6.91 33.89
C LEU A 201 19.53 -7.93 32.87
N LYS A 202 20.67 -7.61 32.27
CA LYS A 202 21.39 -8.51 31.38
C LYS A 202 22.22 -9.43 32.28
N PRO A 203 21.98 -10.75 32.28
CA PRO A 203 22.77 -11.69 33.09
C PRO A 203 24.28 -11.55 32.84
N ASP A 204 24.64 -11.16 31.61
CA ASP A 204 25.97 -10.94 31.08
C ASP A 204 26.56 -9.56 31.41
N ALA A 205 25.76 -8.54 31.71
CA ALA A 205 26.27 -7.17 31.98
C ALA A 205 26.92 -7.01 33.36
N TYR A 206 26.68 -7.94 34.28
CA TYR A 206 27.34 -8.00 35.58
C TYR A 206 28.48 -9.02 35.63
N GLY A 207 28.76 -9.76 34.55
CA GLY A 207 29.73 -10.86 34.58
C GLY A 207 29.38 -11.95 35.61
N GLU A 208 28.13 -11.96 36.09
CA GLU A 208 27.70 -12.85 37.16
C GLU A 208 27.25 -14.16 36.55
N ASP A 209 28.13 -15.16 36.68
CA ASP A 209 27.79 -16.58 36.56
C ASP A 209 26.47 -16.84 37.31
N TRP A 210 25.55 -17.65 36.77
CA TRP A 210 24.22 -17.94 37.38
C TRP A 210 24.29 -18.24 38.90
N ARG A 211 25.44 -18.75 39.34
CA ARG A 211 25.80 -19.00 40.74
C ARG A 211 25.70 -17.78 41.67
N ASN A 212 25.94 -16.57 41.16
CA ASN A 212 26.01 -15.33 41.94
C ASN A 212 24.81 -14.39 41.70
N CYS A 213 23.89 -14.76 40.82
CA CYS A 213 22.73 -13.94 40.49
C CYS A 213 21.79 -13.80 41.72
N PRO A 214 21.32 -12.59 42.06
CA PRO A 214 20.35 -12.35 43.15
C PRO A 214 19.08 -13.20 43.01
N ASP A 215 18.64 -13.46 41.77
CA ASP A 215 17.45 -14.26 41.49
C ASP A 215 17.59 -15.71 41.99
N LYS A 216 18.80 -16.28 41.93
CA LYS A 216 19.08 -17.61 42.48
C LYS A 216 18.94 -17.61 44.01
N GLN A 217 19.42 -16.56 44.69
CA GLN A 217 19.29 -16.42 46.14
C GLN A 217 17.83 -16.27 46.55
N ILE A 218 17.05 -15.47 45.81
CA ILE A 218 15.62 -15.30 46.05
C ILE A 218 14.86 -16.62 45.88
N LEU A 219 15.17 -17.40 44.84
CA LEU A 219 14.57 -18.71 44.62
C LEU A 219 14.92 -19.70 45.74
N GLN A 220 16.18 -19.70 46.21
CA GLN A 220 16.60 -20.52 47.36
C GLN A 220 15.87 -20.12 48.65
N TRP A 221 15.73 -18.82 48.92
CA TRP A 221 14.97 -18.33 50.07
C TRP A 221 13.48 -18.66 49.98
N GLY A 222 12.95 -18.75 48.76
CA GLY A 222 11.59 -19.23 48.48
C GLY A 222 11.42 -20.75 48.59
N GLY A 223 12.47 -21.51 48.94
CA GLY A 223 12.43 -22.96 49.10
C GLY A 223 12.50 -23.74 47.78
N VAL A 224 12.82 -23.07 46.65
CA VAL A 224 13.01 -23.72 45.35
C VAL A 224 14.44 -24.27 45.27
N ASP A 225 14.58 -25.58 45.06
CA ASP A 225 15.88 -26.18 44.81
C ASP A 225 16.37 -25.83 43.39
N VAL A 226 17.33 -24.93 43.33
CA VAL A 226 17.91 -24.37 42.09
C VAL A 226 19.22 -25.06 41.68
N GLY A 227 19.46 -26.30 42.14
CA GLY A 227 20.46 -27.26 41.64
C GLY A 227 21.78 -26.69 41.10
N ASN A 228 22.87 -26.86 41.84
CA ASN A 228 24.22 -26.60 41.31
C ASN A 228 24.54 -27.58 40.17
N HIS A 229 24.22 -27.22 38.94
CA HIS A 229 24.66 -27.94 37.75
C HIS A 229 26.17 -27.69 37.59
N SER A 230 26.96 -28.47 38.31
CA SER A 230 28.35 -28.70 37.96
C SER A 230 28.35 -29.44 36.64
N TYR A 231 28.65 -28.74 35.55
CA TYR A 231 29.14 -29.40 34.35
C TYR A 231 30.51 -29.99 34.70
N ASN A 232 30.52 -31.19 35.29
CA ASN A 232 31.72 -32.00 35.40
C ASN A 232 32.05 -32.53 34.01
N ARG A 233 33.15 -32.04 33.43
CA ARG A 233 34.09 -32.88 32.69
C ARG A 233 35.18 -33.31 33.66
#